data_AF-A0A344WDM5-F1
#
_entry.id   AF-A0A344WDM5-F1
#
_cell.length_a   1.000
_cell.length_b   1.000
_cell.length_c   1.000
_cell.angle_alpha   90.00
_cell.angle_beta   90.00
_cell.angle_gamma   90.00
#
_symmetry.space_group_name_H-M   'P 1'
#
loop_
_entity.id
_entity.type
_entity.pdbx_description
1 polymer ?
#
loop_
_entity_poly.entity_id
_entity_poly.type
_entity_poly.pdbx_seq_one_letter_code
_entity_poly.pdbx_strand_id
1 'polypeptide(L)'
;MKYLIAALAGLAVAMPALAQLTDVHIAQQTRAKNACPALVARHDAAVTAGKVSSYYAEDCACLADSITWEGWDEIYEEPTGEFMSEADAMLVADTLSSAATIDDAMTLIYESISLPGSAVLSNCFGK
;
A
#
# COMPACT_ATOMS: atom_id res chain seq x y z
N MET A 1 -11.10 -34.83 -46.88
CA MET A 1 -11.70 -35.25 -45.58
C MET A 1 -10.68 -36.04 -44.79
N LYS A 2 -10.19 -35.49 -43.68
CA LYS A 2 -9.50 -36.17 -42.57
C LYS A 2 -9.52 -35.21 -41.38
N TYR A 3 -10.33 -35.54 -40.38
CA TYR A 3 -10.36 -34.90 -39.08
C TYR A 3 -9.03 -35.14 -38.37
N LEU A 4 -8.57 -34.18 -37.55
CA LEU A 4 -8.15 -34.47 -36.17
C LEU A 4 -7.87 -33.18 -35.39
N ILE A 5 -8.48 -33.16 -34.22
CA ILE A 5 -8.50 -32.17 -33.15
C ILE A 5 -7.19 -32.26 -32.37
N ALA A 6 -6.57 -31.13 -32.01
CA ALA A 6 -5.69 -30.99 -30.85
C ALA A 6 -5.63 -29.50 -30.49
N ALA A 7 -6.57 -29.04 -29.66
CA ALA A 7 -6.45 -28.96 -28.21
C ALA A 7 -5.78 -27.64 -27.79
N LEU A 8 -6.64 -26.70 -27.40
CA LEU A 8 -6.35 -25.52 -26.61
C LEU A 8 -5.52 -25.92 -25.38
N ALA A 9 -4.20 -25.70 -25.45
CA ALA A 9 -3.33 -25.84 -24.30
C ALA A 9 -3.17 -24.46 -23.65
N GLY A 10 -3.84 -24.29 -22.51
CA GLY A 10 -3.35 -23.44 -21.44
C GLY A 10 -3.73 -21.95 -21.50
N LEU A 11 -5.03 -21.62 -21.49
CA LEU A 11 -5.42 -20.53 -20.59
C LEU A 11 -5.34 -21.10 -19.18
N ALA A 12 -4.14 -21.09 -18.60
CA ALA A 12 -4.04 -20.97 -17.17
C ALA A 12 -4.69 -19.63 -16.85
N VAL A 13 -5.98 -19.66 -16.50
CA VAL A 13 -6.64 -18.54 -15.84
C VAL A 13 -5.81 -18.38 -14.58
N ALA A 14 -4.90 -17.40 -14.58
CA ALA A 14 -4.22 -16.95 -13.39
C ALA A 14 -5.35 -16.48 -12.47
N MET A 15 -5.81 -17.39 -11.60
CA MET A 15 -6.68 -17.01 -10.51
C MET A 15 -5.92 -15.89 -9.79
N PRO A 16 -6.53 -14.71 -9.59
CA PRO A 16 -5.96 -13.73 -8.70
C PRO A 16 -5.71 -14.46 -7.39
N ALA A 17 -4.46 -14.63 -7.00
CA ALA A 17 -4.15 -15.08 -5.67
C ALA A 17 -4.68 -13.98 -4.76
N LEU A 18 -5.80 -14.25 -4.07
CA LEU A 18 -6.32 -13.34 -3.06
C LEU A 18 -5.17 -13.06 -2.10
N ALA A 19 -4.71 -11.82 -2.04
CA ALA A 19 -3.64 -11.42 -1.14
C ALA A 19 -4.15 -11.60 0.28
N GLN A 20 -3.58 -12.57 0.99
CA GLN A 20 -3.92 -12.89 2.37
C GLN A 20 -3.01 -12.12 3.32
N LEU A 21 -3.51 -11.79 4.50
CA LEU A 21 -2.68 -11.30 5.59
C LEU A 21 -1.69 -12.39 6.02
N THR A 22 -0.41 -12.03 6.06
CA THR A 22 0.71 -12.92 6.42
C THR A 22 1.59 -12.30 7.50
N ASP A 23 2.49 -13.10 8.10
CA ASP A 23 3.50 -12.60 9.06
C ASP A 23 4.38 -11.49 8.47
N VAL A 24 4.56 -11.47 7.14
CA VAL A 24 5.30 -10.39 6.45
C VAL A 24 4.62 -9.05 6.64
N HIS A 25 3.29 -9.00 6.58
CA HIS A 25 2.52 -7.77 6.78
C HIS A 25 2.72 -7.21 8.19
N ILE A 26 2.66 -8.07 9.21
CA ILE A 26 2.88 -7.67 10.60
C ILE A 26 4.31 -7.15 10.80
N ALA A 27 5.30 -7.81 10.19
CA ALA A 27 6.69 -7.37 10.22
C ALA A 27 6.89 -6.01 9.54
N GLN A 28 6.29 -5.80 8.36
CA GLN A 28 6.37 -4.53 7.63
C GLN A 28 5.59 -3.41 8.32
N GLN A 29 4.41 -3.67 8.89
CA GLN A 29 3.69 -2.70 9.74
C GLN A 29 4.57 -2.26 10.90
N THR A 30 5.19 -3.20 11.61
CA THR A 30 6.06 -2.88 12.75
C THR A 30 7.24 -2.01 12.30
N ARG A 31 7.85 -2.34 11.17
CA ARG A 31 8.94 -1.57 10.59
C ARG A 31 8.49 -0.16 10.17
N ALA A 32 7.35 -0.04 9.50
CA ALA A 32 6.76 1.23 9.10
C ALA A 32 6.45 2.12 10.31
N LYS A 33 5.84 1.56 11.36
CA LYS A 33 5.58 2.26 12.63
C LYS A 33 6.84 2.82 13.26
N ASN A 34 7.91 2.01 13.28
CA ASN A 34 9.19 2.42 13.84
C ASN A 34 9.90 3.51 13.01
N ALA A 35 9.59 3.60 11.71
CA ALA A 35 10.13 4.65 10.83
C ALA A 35 9.41 6.00 11.02
N CYS A 36 8.13 5.99 11.38
CA CYS A 36 7.30 7.20 11.44
C CYS A 36 7.86 8.35 12.28
N PRO A 37 8.39 8.14 13.51
CA PRO A 37 8.94 9.25 14.30
C PRO A 37 10.04 10.02 13.57
N ALA A 38 10.92 9.30 12.85
CA ALA A 38 12.00 9.92 12.10
C ALA A 38 11.48 10.62 10.82
N LEU A 39 10.48 10.04 10.15
CA LEU A 39 9.87 10.67 8.97
C LEU A 39 9.12 11.95 9.33
N VAL A 40 8.31 11.90 10.39
CA VAL A 40 7.57 13.06 10.92
C VAL A 40 8.53 14.19 11.29
N ALA A 41 9.65 13.87 11.97
CA ALA A 41 10.64 14.89 12.31
C ALA A 41 11.26 15.57 11.07
N ARG A 42 11.54 14.81 10.00
CA ARG A 42 12.02 15.38 8.73
C ARG A 42 10.95 16.22 8.03
N HIS A 43 9.71 15.76 8.07
CA HIS A 43 8.54 16.45 7.52
C HIS A 43 8.31 17.81 8.20
N ASP A 44 8.25 17.82 9.54
CA ASP A 44 8.05 19.04 10.32
C ASP A 44 9.17 20.06 10.10
N ALA A 45 10.41 19.57 9.99
CA ALA A 45 11.56 20.43 9.65
C ALA A 45 11.40 21.05 8.25
N ALA A 46 10.93 20.29 7.26
CA ALA A 46 10.68 20.80 5.91
C ALA A 46 9.54 21.83 5.88
N VAL A 47 8.44 21.58 6.61
CA VAL A 47 7.32 22.53 6.75
C VAL A 47 7.78 23.82 7.42
N THR A 48 8.56 23.71 8.51
CA THR A 48 9.16 24.86 9.19
C THR A 48 10.08 25.67 8.27
N ALA A 49 10.78 25.01 7.34
CA ALA A 49 11.60 25.64 6.32
C ALA A 49 10.80 26.22 5.13
N GLY A 50 9.46 26.15 5.15
CA GLY A 50 8.58 26.76 4.16
C GLY A 50 8.03 25.80 3.09
N LYS A 51 8.21 24.48 3.22
CA LYS A 51 7.52 23.50 2.36
C LYS A 51 6.02 23.57 2.66
N VAL A 52 5.22 23.75 1.61
CA VAL A 52 3.77 23.59 1.70
C VAL A 52 3.47 22.08 1.68
N SER A 53 2.74 21.61 2.69
CA SER A 53 2.34 20.21 2.84
C SER A 53 0.83 20.08 2.90
N SER A 54 0.30 19.00 2.33
CA SER A 54 -1.09 18.58 2.51
C SER A 54 -1.25 17.45 3.54
N TYR A 55 -0.13 16.97 4.09
CA TYR A 55 -0.07 15.85 5.02
C TYR A 55 0.43 16.25 6.41
N TYR A 56 0.03 15.47 7.40
CA TYR A 56 0.24 15.63 8.83
C TYR A 56 0.90 14.39 9.45
N ALA A 57 1.30 14.49 10.71
CA ALA A 57 1.99 13.41 11.40
C ALA A 57 1.16 12.12 11.49
N GLU A 58 -0.17 12.27 11.60
CA GLU A 58 -1.14 11.17 11.68
C GLU A 58 -1.17 10.33 10.39
N ASP A 59 -0.82 10.92 9.24
CA ASP A 59 -0.85 10.22 7.96
C ASP A 59 0.22 9.13 7.90
N CYS A 60 1.39 9.35 8.49
CA CYS A 60 2.41 8.29 8.58
C CYS A 60 1.91 7.10 9.39
N ALA A 61 1.30 7.38 10.55
CA ALA A 61 0.76 6.34 11.41
C ALA A 61 -0.32 5.54 10.69
N CYS A 62 -1.22 6.23 9.98
CA CYS A 62 -2.26 5.56 9.21
C CYS A 62 -1.69 4.67 8.10
N LEU A 63 -0.73 5.16 7.30
CA LEU A 63 -0.09 4.36 6.25
C LEU A 63 0.64 3.13 6.82
N ALA A 64 1.26 3.27 7.99
CA ALA A 64 1.92 2.15 8.65
C ALA A 64 0.89 1.13 9.16
N ASP A 65 -0.20 1.59 9.78
CA ASP A 65 -1.28 0.74 10.28
C ASP A 65 -2.00 0.00 9.15
N SER A 66 -2.24 0.67 8.03
CA SER A 66 -3.01 0.13 6.90
C SER A 66 -2.38 -1.07 6.22
N ILE A 67 -1.08 -1.33 6.43
CA ILE A 67 -0.40 -2.54 5.94
C ILE A 67 -1.13 -3.84 6.33
N THR A 68 -1.82 -3.87 7.48
CA THR A 68 -2.58 -5.04 7.93
C THR A 68 -4.09 -4.88 7.80
N TRP A 69 -4.57 -3.86 7.10
CA TRP A 69 -6.00 -3.62 6.90
C TRP A 69 -6.48 -4.29 5.62
N GLU A 70 -7.77 -4.66 5.63
CA GLU A 70 -8.47 -5.02 4.40
C GLU A 70 -8.70 -3.77 3.55
N GLY A 71 -8.73 -3.95 2.24
CA GLY A 71 -9.09 -2.92 1.28
C GLY A 71 -10.50 -2.41 1.54
N TRP A 72 -10.74 -1.14 1.22
CA TRP A 72 -12.05 -0.53 1.30
C TRP A 72 -12.59 -0.28 -0.09
N ASP A 73 -13.77 -0.82 -0.39
CA ASP A 73 -14.49 -0.50 -1.60
C ASP A 73 -15.35 0.75 -1.37
N GLU A 74 -14.89 1.88 -1.91
CA GLU A 74 -15.60 3.17 -1.81
C GLU A 74 -16.96 3.18 -2.53
N ILE A 75 -17.18 2.27 -3.51
CA ILE A 75 -18.43 2.20 -4.27
C ILE A 75 -19.50 1.46 -3.47
N TYR A 76 -19.10 0.39 -2.78
CA TYR A 76 -20.01 -0.47 -2.03
C TYR A 76 -20.01 -0.21 -0.52
N GLU A 77 -19.13 0.68 -0.04
CA GLU A 77 -18.94 1.02 1.38
C GLU A 77 -18.72 -0.23 2.25
N GLU A 78 -17.93 -1.18 1.76
CA GLU A 78 -17.65 -2.44 2.45
C GLU A 78 -16.18 -2.88 2.32
N PRO A 79 -15.67 -3.71 3.25
CA PRO A 79 -14.36 -4.31 3.12
C PRO A 79 -14.30 -5.22 1.88
N THR A 80 -13.24 -5.11 1.09
CA THR A 80 -13.03 -5.96 -0.09
C THR A 80 -12.70 -7.41 0.28
N GLY A 81 -12.28 -7.65 1.52
CA GLY A 81 -11.69 -8.92 1.96
C GLY A 81 -10.29 -9.19 1.37
N GLU A 82 -9.74 -8.24 0.63
CA GLU A 82 -8.39 -8.32 0.05
C GLU A 82 -7.42 -7.44 0.85
N PHE A 83 -6.22 -7.96 1.12
CA PHE A 83 -5.13 -7.19 1.70
C PHE A 83 -4.22 -6.66 0.59
N MET A 84 -3.32 -5.72 0.92
CA MET A 84 -2.27 -5.34 -0.01
C MET A 84 -1.33 -6.53 -0.25
N SER A 85 -0.61 -6.56 -1.36
CA SER A 85 0.37 -7.63 -1.58
C SER A 85 1.56 -7.50 -0.62
N GLU A 86 2.29 -8.58 -0.38
CA GLU A 86 3.54 -8.50 0.40
C GLU A 86 4.55 -7.52 -0.21
N ALA A 87 4.57 -7.40 -1.55
CA ALA A 87 5.41 -6.44 -2.25
C ALA A 87 5.00 -4.99 -1.96
N ASP A 88 3.69 -4.71 -1.91
CA ASP A 88 3.19 -3.38 -1.54
C ASP A 88 3.44 -3.08 -0.06
N ALA A 89 3.28 -4.06 0.84
CA ALA A 89 3.60 -3.91 2.25
C ALA A 89 5.08 -3.55 2.45
N MET A 90 5.99 -4.21 1.71
CA MET A 90 7.40 -3.89 1.69
C MET A 90 7.67 -2.49 1.11
N LEU A 91 7.03 -2.14 -0.02
CA LEU A 91 7.13 -0.82 -0.64
C LEU A 91 6.75 0.30 0.33
N VAL A 92 5.62 0.17 1.04
CA VAL A 92 5.17 1.15 2.02
C VAL A 92 6.19 1.27 3.16
N ALA A 93 6.61 0.15 3.76
CA ALA A 93 7.57 0.18 4.86
C ALA A 93 8.96 0.73 4.46
N ASP A 94 9.46 0.36 3.28
CA ASP A 94 10.72 0.88 2.72
C ASP A 94 10.62 2.39 2.51
N THR A 95 9.54 2.84 1.85
CA THR A 95 9.36 4.25 1.49
C THR A 95 9.22 5.13 2.72
N LEU A 96 8.41 4.73 3.71
CA LEU A 96 8.29 5.47 4.98
C LEU A 96 9.62 5.55 5.73
N SER A 97 10.48 4.54 5.59
CA SER A 97 11.81 4.53 6.20
C SER A 97 12.77 5.51 5.53
N SER A 98 12.73 5.67 4.20
CA SER A 98 13.75 6.40 3.44
C SER A 98 13.33 7.76 2.90
N ALA A 99 12.04 8.04 2.77
CA ALA A 99 11.56 9.28 2.16
C ALA A 99 12.00 10.54 2.95
N ALA A 100 12.17 11.64 2.22
CA ALA A 100 12.60 12.90 2.83
C ALA A 100 11.47 13.55 3.64
N THR A 101 10.23 13.57 3.14
CA THR A 101 9.03 14.00 3.88
C THR A 101 7.85 13.05 3.67
N ILE A 102 6.73 13.28 4.37
CA ILE A 102 5.51 12.49 4.19
C ILE A 102 4.95 12.70 2.77
N ASP A 103 4.97 13.92 2.22
CA ASP A 103 4.55 14.18 0.84
C ASP A 103 5.37 13.37 -0.17
N ASP A 104 6.68 13.27 0.05
CA ASP A 104 7.58 12.53 -0.85
C ASP A 104 7.30 11.03 -0.73
N ALA A 105 7.04 10.53 0.49
CA ALA A 105 6.64 9.15 0.71
C ALA A 105 5.34 8.82 -0.02
N MET A 106 4.32 9.68 0.13
CA MET A 106 3.02 9.52 -0.50
C MET A 106 3.13 9.48 -2.02
N THR A 107 3.89 10.42 -2.59
CA THR A 107 4.15 10.45 -4.04
C THR A 107 4.75 9.12 -4.52
N LEU A 108 5.83 8.67 -3.89
CA LEU A 108 6.55 7.45 -4.27
C LEU A 108 5.69 6.18 -4.12
N ILE A 109 4.90 6.11 -3.05
CA ILE A 109 3.97 4.99 -2.82
C ILE A 109 2.92 4.94 -3.92
N TYR A 110 2.20 6.04 -4.18
CA TYR A 110 1.11 6.04 -5.18
C TYR A 110 1.59 5.84 -6.62
N GLU A 111 2.82 6.22 -6.94
CA GLU A 111 3.41 5.96 -8.26
C GLU A 111 3.72 4.47 -8.50
N SER A 112 3.90 3.68 -7.43
CA SER A 112 4.45 2.32 -7.51
C SER A 112 3.55 1.22 -6.94
N ILE A 113 2.54 1.58 -6.14
CA ILE A 113 1.67 0.62 -5.46
C ILE A 113 0.70 -0.05 -6.43
N SER A 114 0.36 -1.31 -6.17
CA SER A 114 -0.67 -2.02 -6.92
C SER A 114 -2.08 -1.44 -6.69
N LEU A 115 -3.04 -1.82 -7.55
CA LEU A 115 -4.45 -1.44 -7.38
C LEU A 115 -5.05 -1.93 -6.04
N PRO A 116 -4.88 -3.20 -5.62
CA PRO A 116 -5.30 -3.64 -4.29
C PRO A 116 -4.63 -2.84 -3.16
N GLY A 117 -3.33 -2.57 -3.27
CA GLY A 117 -2.64 -1.75 -2.28
C GLY A 117 -3.21 -0.33 -2.18
N SER A 118 -3.53 0.30 -3.31
CA SER A 118 -4.19 1.61 -3.34
C SER A 118 -5.57 1.58 -2.67
N ALA A 119 -6.35 0.51 -2.85
CA ALA A 119 -7.65 0.33 -2.19
C ALA A 119 -7.53 0.07 -0.67
N VAL A 120 -6.36 -0.40 -0.20
CA VAL A 120 -6.08 -0.46 1.24
C VAL A 120 -5.69 0.92 1.78
N LEU A 121 -4.86 1.67 1.04
CA LEU A 121 -4.44 3.00 1.47
C LEU A 121 -5.57 4.03 1.47
N SER A 122 -6.64 3.83 0.69
CA SER A 122 -7.82 4.72 0.71
C SER A 122 -8.45 4.81 2.10
N ASN A 123 -8.37 3.77 2.93
CA ASN A 123 -8.81 3.81 4.33
C ASN A 123 -8.22 4.97 5.15
N CYS A 124 -7.06 5.49 4.75
CA CYS A 124 -6.42 6.61 5.42
C CYS A 124 -6.92 7.99 5.00
N PHE A 125 -7.45 8.12 3.79
CA PHE A 125 -7.72 9.41 3.15
C PHE A 125 -9.14 9.56 2.61
N GLY A 126 -9.89 8.46 2.52
CA GLY A 126 -11.34 8.44 2.30
C GLY A 126 -12.05 8.86 3.58
N LYS A 127 -12.31 10.17 3.71
CA LYS A 127 -13.28 10.73 4.67
C LYS A 127 -14.15 11.74 3.96
#